data_AF-A0A200I2P6-F1
#
_entry.id   AF-A0A200I2P6-F1
#
_cell.length_a   1.000
_cell.length_b   1.000
_cell.length_c   1.000
_cell.angle_alpha   90.00
_cell.angle_beta   90.00
_cell.angle_gamma   90.00
#
_symmetry.space_group_name_H-M   'P 1'
#
loop_
_entity.id
_entity.type
_entity.pdbx_description
1 polymer ?
#
loop_
_entity_poly.entity_id
_entity_poly.type
_entity_poly.pdbx_seq_one_letter_code
_entity_poly.pdbx_strand_id
1 'polypeptide(L)'
;MAIVYFYKKCILNLHPLLSESNPFLFNTLNTNQKVLFNQVQRMIDVWRTANNIPYFFTKEQIYFLTNQIEVIYQLFIPEIDITIVTNTISEYESIALKLTTTFNHYKLNPKVFMINAENIEQLYQNKNTIVLIHPKFVTFIDETKLLASSPIIKLAIDYLPTYQEQLIQLFKQFNNRSFLALLN
;
A
#
# COMPACT_ATOMS: atom_id res chain seq x y z
N MET A 1 19.26 -17.39 -23.78
CA MET A 1 18.21 -16.94 -24.72
C MET A 1 16.88 -17.72 -24.62
N ALA A 2 16.84 -18.97 -24.11
CA ALA A 2 15.60 -19.74 -24.01
C ALA A 2 14.55 -19.15 -23.03
N ILE A 3 14.99 -18.50 -21.95
CA ILE A 3 14.08 -17.86 -20.96
C ILE A 3 13.28 -16.71 -21.58
N VAL A 4 13.87 -15.93 -22.49
CA VAL A 4 13.17 -14.83 -23.19
C VAL A 4 12.12 -15.39 -24.16
N TYR A 5 12.40 -16.52 -24.80
CA TYR A 5 11.42 -17.22 -25.65
C TYR A 5 10.32 -17.88 -24.82
N PHE A 6 10.65 -18.43 -23.65
CA PHE A 6 9.68 -18.95 -22.68
C PHE A 6 8.78 -17.82 -22.15
N TYR A 7 9.35 -16.67 -21.79
CA TYR A 7 8.59 -15.47 -21.41
C TYR A 7 7.73 -14.94 -22.56
N LYS A 8 8.25 -14.88 -23.80
CA LYS A 8 7.46 -14.56 -25.00
C LYS A 8 6.31 -15.54 -25.16
N LYS A 9 6.54 -16.85 -24.97
CA LYS A 9 5.50 -17.87 -25.13
C LYS A 9 4.48 -17.83 -23.98
N CYS A 10 4.90 -17.55 -22.75
CA CYS A 10 3.99 -17.41 -21.60
C CYS A 10 3.19 -16.10 -21.65
N ILE A 11 3.80 -14.97 -22.03
CA ILE A 11 3.10 -13.68 -22.18
C ILE A 11 2.22 -13.66 -23.44
N LEU A 12 2.66 -14.26 -24.56
CA LEU A 12 1.97 -14.17 -25.86
C LEU A 12 1.07 -15.38 -26.18
N ASN A 13 1.25 -16.56 -25.57
CA ASN A 13 0.30 -17.69 -25.70
C ASN A 13 -0.72 -17.76 -24.54
N LEU A 14 -0.83 -16.73 -23.70
CA LEU A 14 -2.03 -16.50 -22.89
C LEU A 14 -3.22 -16.02 -23.74
N HIS A 15 -3.01 -15.83 -25.05
CA HIS A 15 -4.01 -15.37 -26.01
C HIS A 15 -5.33 -16.17 -26.06
N PRO A 16 -5.43 -17.47 -25.71
CA PRO A 16 -6.73 -18.15 -25.69
C PRO A 16 -7.33 -18.36 -24.29
N LEU A 17 -6.68 -17.92 -23.20
CA LEU A 17 -7.18 -18.14 -21.82
C LEU A 17 -7.94 -16.94 -21.24
N LEU A 18 -7.83 -15.77 -21.84
CA LEU A 18 -8.66 -14.61 -21.49
C LEU A 18 -9.87 -14.62 -22.43
N SER A 19 -11.06 -14.94 -21.90
CA SER A 19 -12.26 -14.87 -22.70
C SER A 19 -12.46 -13.43 -23.18
N GLU A 20 -12.70 -13.23 -24.48
CA GLU A 20 -13.00 -11.92 -25.09
C GLU A 20 -14.32 -11.31 -24.57
N SER A 21 -14.95 -11.94 -23.58
CA SER A 21 -16.35 -11.76 -23.20
C SER A 21 -16.58 -11.19 -21.79
N ASN A 22 -15.59 -10.51 -21.17
CA ASN A 22 -15.80 -9.82 -19.89
C ASN A 22 -15.54 -8.30 -19.97
N PRO A 23 -16.46 -7.53 -20.58
CA PRO A 23 -16.43 -6.07 -20.58
C PRO A 23 -16.50 -5.46 -19.17
N PHE A 24 -16.84 -6.25 -18.14
CA PHE A 24 -16.92 -5.82 -16.74
C PHE A 24 -15.56 -5.54 -16.07
N LEU A 25 -14.44 -6.02 -16.64
CA LEU A 25 -13.11 -5.83 -16.04
C LEU A 25 -12.58 -4.38 -16.14
N PHE A 26 -13.02 -3.62 -17.13
CA PHE A 26 -12.55 -2.24 -17.35
C PHE A 26 -13.28 -1.19 -16.51
N ASN A 27 -14.57 -1.41 -16.23
CA ASN A 27 -15.40 -0.44 -15.52
C ASN A 27 -15.12 -0.39 -14.01
N THR A 28 -14.30 -1.32 -13.48
CA THR A 28 -13.98 -1.44 -12.07
C THR A 28 -12.56 -0.96 -11.72
N LEU A 29 -11.78 -0.51 -12.71
CA LEU A 29 -10.43 0.01 -12.48
C LEU A 29 -10.45 1.20 -11.52
N ASN A 30 -9.76 1.07 -10.40
CA ASN A 30 -9.54 2.19 -9.49
C ASN A 30 -8.60 3.23 -10.13
N THR A 31 -8.54 4.45 -9.58
CA THR A 31 -7.76 5.55 -10.18
C THR A 31 -6.28 5.19 -10.35
N ASN A 32 -5.67 4.46 -9.41
CA ASN A 32 -4.27 4.05 -9.47
C ASN A 32 -4.03 3.02 -10.58
N GLN A 33 -4.93 2.03 -10.72
CA GLN A 33 -4.86 1.04 -11.77
C GLN A 33 -5.03 1.67 -13.16
N LYS A 34 -5.83 2.74 -13.30
CA LYS A 34 -5.91 3.49 -14.55
C LYS A 34 -4.58 4.16 -14.91
N VAL A 35 -3.88 4.73 -13.92
CA VAL A 35 -2.55 5.32 -14.14
C VAL A 35 -1.56 4.25 -14.60
N LEU A 36 -1.49 3.12 -13.88
CA LEU A 36 -0.61 2.01 -14.24
C LEU A 36 -0.97 1.45 -15.62
N PHE A 37 -2.25 1.25 -15.92
CA PHE A 37 -2.72 0.77 -17.23
C PHE A 37 -2.21 1.66 -18.36
N ASN A 38 -2.34 2.98 -18.22
CA ASN A 38 -1.86 3.92 -19.23
C ASN A 38 -0.34 3.88 -19.38
N GLN A 39 0.41 3.67 -18.30
CA GLN A 39 1.86 3.50 -18.36
C GLN A 39 2.24 2.19 -19.06
N VAL A 40 1.60 1.07 -18.71
CA VAL A 40 1.83 -0.25 -19.33
C VAL A 40 1.51 -0.20 -20.83
N GLN A 41 0.39 0.41 -21.20
CA GLN A 41 0.04 0.62 -22.61
C GLN A 41 1.14 1.39 -23.35
N ARG A 42 1.61 2.52 -22.79
CA ARG A 42 2.70 3.31 -23.38
C ARG A 42 4.00 2.50 -23.50
N MET A 43 4.37 1.73 -22.47
CA MET A 43 5.56 0.89 -22.49
C MET A 43 5.49 -0.17 -23.60
N ILE A 44 4.34 -0.82 -23.76
CA ILE A 44 4.11 -1.81 -24.82
C ILE A 44 4.18 -1.14 -26.19
N ASP A 45 3.56 0.03 -26.38
CA ASP A 45 3.58 0.75 -27.64
C ASP A 45 5.00 1.20 -28.04
N VAL A 46 5.80 1.68 -27.07
CA VAL A 46 7.21 2.04 -27.29
C VAL A 46 8.03 0.80 -27.66
N TRP A 47 7.89 -0.28 -26.89
CA TRP A 47 8.59 -1.54 -27.17
C TRP A 47 8.21 -2.12 -28.54
N ARG A 48 6.92 -2.11 -28.89
CA ARG A 48 6.41 -2.59 -30.18
C ARG A 48 7.05 -1.81 -31.33
N THR A 49 7.03 -0.48 -31.23
CA THR A 49 7.54 0.42 -32.27
C THR A 49 9.05 0.26 -32.42
N ALA A 50 9.80 0.21 -31.32
CA ALA A 50 11.25 0.03 -31.33
C ALA A 50 11.71 -1.32 -31.93
N ASN A 51 10.84 -2.34 -31.91
CA ASN A 51 11.15 -3.69 -32.40
C ASN A 51 10.43 -4.04 -33.71
N ASN A 52 9.78 -3.08 -34.38
CA ASN A 52 9.01 -3.28 -35.61
C ASN A 52 7.99 -4.43 -35.52
N ILE A 53 7.33 -4.57 -34.36
CA ILE A 53 6.35 -5.63 -34.15
C ILE A 53 4.99 -5.18 -34.73
N PRO A 54 4.42 -5.91 -35.71
CA PRO A 54 3.17 -5.50 -36.36
C PRO A 54 1.90 -5.82 -35.56
N TYR A 55 2.03 -6.61 -34.49
CA TYR A 55 0.91 -7.07 -33.66
C TYR A 55 0.50 -6.01 -32.64
N PHE A 56 -0.81 -5.76 -32.53
CA PHE A 56 -1.41 -4.87 -31.55
C PHE A 56 -1.95 -5.68 -30.38
N PHE A 57 -1.68 -5.22 -29.16
CA PHE A 57 -2.27 -5.80 -27.97
C PHE A 57 -3.68 -5.27 -27.77
N THR A 58 -4.63 -6.15 -27.47
CA THR A 58 -5.98 -5.72 -27.11
C THR A 58 -5.97 -5.06 -25.74
N LYS A 59 -7.02 -4.30 -25.41
CA LYS A 59 -7.11 -3.67 -24.08
C LYS A 59 -7.07 -4.73 -22.99
N GLU A 60 -7.75 -5.85 -23.17
CA GLU A 60 -7.85 -6.97 -22.23
C GLU A 60 -6.47 -7.55 -21.91
N GLN A 61 -5.61 -7.68 -22.92
CA GLN A 61 -4.24 -8.13 -22.74
C GLN A 61 -3.40 -7.12 -21.96
N ILE A 62 -3.56 -5.82 -22.26
CA ILE A 62 -2.90 -4.74 -21.51
C ILE A 62 -3.39 -4.74 -20.06
N TYR A 63 -4.68 -4.95 -19.83
CA TYR A 63 -5.27 -5.03 -18.49
C TYR A 63 -4.72 -6.23 -17.71
N PHE A 64 -4.64 -7.39 -18.34
CA PHE A 64 -4.02 -8.57 -17.73
C PHE A 64 -2.57 -8.27 -17.32
N LEU A 65 -1.77 -7.69 -18.23
CA LEU A 65 -0.39 -7.30 -17.92
C LEU A 65 -0.31 -6.24 -16.81
N THR A 66 -1.24 -5.29 -16.80
CA THR A 66 -1.38 -4.27 -15.75
C THR A 66 -1.58 -4.93 -14.40
N ASN A 67 -2.48 -5.91 -14.28
CA ASN A 67 -2.71 -6.63 -13.03
C ASN A 67 -1.47 -7.42 -12.58
N GLN A 68 -0.76 -8.07 -13.52
CA GLN A 68 0.48 -8.80 -13.18
C GLN A 68 1.55 -7.83 -12.65
N ILE A 69 1.70 -6.67 -13.29
CA ILE A 69 2.64 -5.63 -12.89
C ILE A 69 2.21 -5.01 -11.55
N GLU A 70 0.92 -4.78 -11.32
CA GLU A 70 0.41 -4.29 -10.04
C GLU A 70 0.78 -5.21 -8.88
N VAL A 71 0.61 -6.53 -9.06
CA VAL A 71 1.02 -7.53 -8.05
C VAL A 71 2.51 -7.41 -7.74
N ILE A 72 3.36 -7.20 -8.76
CA ILE A 72 4.79 -6.96 -8.56
C ILE A 72 5.03 -5.67 -7.76
N TYR A 73 4.38 -4.57 -8.12
CA TYR A 73 4.49 -3.29 -7.37
C TYR A 73 4.05 -3.44 -5.91
N GLN A 74 3.01 -4.23 -5.63
CA GLN A 74 2.55 -4.50 -4.26
C GLN A 74 3.64 -5.17 -3.39
N LEU A 75 4.56 -5.93 -3.99
CA LEU A 75 5.72 -6.49 -3.27
C LEU A 75 6.68 -5.40 -2.79
N PHE A 76 6.79 -4.29 -3.54
CA PHE A 76 7.68 -3.16 -3.24
C PHE A 76 7.03 -2.06 -2.40
N ILE A 77 5.72 -2.12 -2.14
CA ILE A 77 5.07 -1.22 -1.19
C ILE A 77 5.74 -1.42 0.18
N PRO A 78 6.31 -0.34 0.78
CA PRO A 78 6.97 -0.39 2.07
C PRO A 78 5.96 -0.68 3.19
N GLU A 79 6.47 -1.12 4.33
CA GLU A 79 5.65 -1.32 5.51
C GLU A 79 5.09 0.01 6.03
N ILE A 80 3.90 -0.06 6.62
CA ILE A 80 3.24 1.07 7.27
C ILE A 80 3.76 1.12 8.71
N ASP A 81 4.63 2.08 8.99
CA ASP A 81 5.15 2.30 10.34
C ASP A 81 4.05 2.83 11.26
N ILE A 82 3.77 2.10 12.34
CA ILE A 82 2.79 2.48 13.35
C ILE A 82 3.50 2.69 14.69
N THR A 83 3.53 3.91 15.20
CA THR A 83 4.10 4.22 16.52
C THR A 83 3.02 4.12 17.59
N ILE A 84 3.15 3.16 18.51
CA ILE A 84 2.22 2.94 19.61
C ILE A 84 2.78 3.59 20.87
N VAL A 85 2.11 4.64 21.35
CA VAL A 85 2.48 5.35 22.57
C VAL A 85 1.88 4.65 23.79
N THR A 86 2.74 4.13 24.65
CA THR A 86 2.35 3.46 25.91
C THR A 86 3.39 3.71 27.00
N ASN A 87 3.08 3.34 28.24
CA ASN A 87 4.02 3.27 29.35
C ASN A 87 4.37 1.81 29.73
N THR A 88 3.78 0.80 29.08
CA THR A 88 4.02 -0.61 29.39
C THR A 88 4.18 -1.45 28.13
N ILE A 89 5.14 -2.38 28.16
CA ILE A 89 5.41 -3.29 27.05
C ILE A 89 4.21 -4.23 26.79
N SER A 90 3.55 -4.70 27.85
CA SER A 90 2.39 -5.59 27.72
C SER A 90 1.22 -4.95 26.96
N GLU A 91 0.97 -3.65 27.18
CA GLU A 91 -0.05 -2.89 26.43
C GLU A 91 0.33 -2.77 24.95
N TYR A 92 1.61 -2.48 24.66
CA TYR A 92 2.14 -2.48 23.30
C TYR A 92 1.96 -3.83 22.60
N GLU A 93 2.40 -4.93 23.21
CA GLU A 93 2.32 -6.28 22.62
C GLU A 93 0.87 -6.66 22.27
N SER A 94 -0.06 -6.32 23.16
CA SER A 94 -1.49 -6.55 22.96
C SER A 94 -2.04 -5.76 21.75
N ILE A 95 -1.65 -4.49 21.62
CA ILE A 95 -2.05 -3.64 20.47
C ILE A 95 -1.43 -4.17 19.18
N ALA A 96 -0.13 -4.40 19.18
CA ALA A 96 0.63 -4.82 18.01
C ALA A 96 0.07 -6.15 17.47
N LEU A 97 -0.21 -7.11 18.36
CA LEU A 97 -0.83 -8.37 17.99
C LEU A 97 -2.23 -8.15 17.39
N LYS A 98 -3.08 -7.34 18.03
CA LYS A 98 -4.44 -7.09 17.54
C LYS A 98 -4.45 -6.38 16.18
N LEU A 99 -3.56 -5.42 15.95
CA LEU A 99 -3.40 -4.73 14.67
C LEU A 99 -2.94 -5.70 13.57
N THR A 100 -1.87 -6.44 13.84
CA THR A 100 -1.28 -7.35 12.83
C THR A 100 -2.20 -8.53 12.50
N THR A 101 -3.02 -8.99 13.45
CA THR A 101 -4.02 -10.04 13.20
C THR A 101 -5.26 -9.53 12.46
N THR A 102 -5.78 -8.36 12.85
CA THR A 102 -7.00 -7.79 12.24
C THR A 102 -6.74 -7.24 10.84
N PHE A 103 -5.57 -6.65 10.62
CA PHE A 103 -5.20 -5.97 9.37
C PHE A 103 -4.06 -6.66 8.65
N ASN A 104 -3.97 -7.99 8.73
CA ASN A 104 -2.92 -8.82 8.13
C ASN A 104 -2.76 -8.67 6.60
N HIS A 105 -3.74 -8.06 5.91
CA HIS A 105 -3.66 -7.74 4.48
C HIS A 105 -2.77 -6.52 4.19
N TYR A 106 -2.44 -5.73 5.23
CA TYR A 106 -1.50 -4.61 5.16
C TYR A 106 -0.17 -5.03 5.80
N LYS A 107 0.94 -4.58 5.20
CA LYS A 107 2.27 -4.76 5.80
C LYS A 107 2.45 -3.74 6.91
N LEU A 108 2.00 -4.06 8.12
CA LEU A 108 2.11 -3.16 9.27
C LEU A 108 3.41 -3.40 10.02
N ASN A 109 4.07 -2.32 10.46
CA ASN A 109 5.27 -2.35 11.28
C ASN A 109 5.05 -1.58 12.60
N PRO A 110 4.43 -2.23 13.61
CA PRO A 110 4.22 -1.61 14.91
C PRO A 110 5.55 -1.38 15.63
N LYS A 111 5.76 -0.18 16.16
CA LYS A 111 6.89 0.24 16.98
C LYS A 111 6.37 0.79 18.29
N VAL A 112 7.07 0.50 19.39
CA VAL A 112 6.73 1.05 20.69
C VAL A 112 7.36 2.43 20.86
N PHE A 113 6.63 3.34 21.49
CA PHE A 113 7.17 4.57 22.07
C PHE A 113 6.79 4.62 23.54
N MET A 114 7.80 4.46 24.41
CA MET A 114 7.65 4.40 25.86
C MET A 114 7.64 5.82 26.43
N ILE A 115 6.45 6.37 26.69
CA ILE A 115 6.27 7.77 27.12
C ILE A 115 6.99 8.13 28.42
N ASN A 116 7.29 7.14 29.26
CA ASN A 116 8.01 7.30 30.53
C ASN A 116 9.53 7.13 30.41
N ALA A 117 10.03 6.67 29.26
CA ALA A 117 11.45 6.34 29.07
C ALA A 117 12.09 7.09 27.88
N GLU A 118 11.29 7.56 26.94
CA GLU A 118 11.74 8.21 25.71
C GLU A 118 11.46 9.72 25.73
N ASN A 119 12.24 10.48 24.96
CA ASN A 119 12.03 11.91 24.83
C ASN A 119 10.90 12.17 23.82
N ILE A 120 9.88 12.91 24.22
CA ILE A 120 8.73 13.23 23.36
C ILE A 120 9.12 13.96 22.06
N GLU A 121 10.24 14.68 22.05
CA GLU A 121 10.76 15.31 20.83
C GLU A 121 11.15 14.27 19.76
N GLN A 122 11.50 13.04 20.15
CA GLN A 122 11.75 11.93 19.21
C GLN A 122 10.45 11.50 18.51
N LEU A 123 9.31 11.54 19.20
CA LEU A 123 8.01 11.24 18.61
C LEU A 123 7.66 12.23 17.48
N TYR A 124 7.98 13.52 17.68
CA TYR A 124 7.72 14.58 16.70
C TYR A 124 8.59 14.49 15.44
N GLN A 125 9.76 13.86 15.54
CA GLN A 125 10.67 13.69 14.41
C GLN A 125 10.26 12.57 13.45
N ASN A 126 9.37 11.66 13.90
CA ASN A 126 8.94 10.52 13.08
C ASN A 126 8.06 10.98 11.91
N LYS A 127 8.58 10.79 10.70
CA LYS A 127 7.88 11.12 9.44
C LYS A 127 7.15 9.91 8.89
N ASN A 128 5.98 10.16 8.30
CA ASN A 128 5.22 9.16 7.55
C ASN A 128 4.88 7.92 8.40
N THR A 129 4.58 8.14 9.68
CA THR A 129 4.12 7.10 10.61
C THR A 129 2.71 7.40 11.07
N ILE A 130 1.95 6.35 11.37
CA ILE A 130 0.66 6.46 12.05
C ILE A 130 0.94 6.39 13.55
N VAL A 131 0.61 7.46 14.28
CA VAL A 131 0.77 7.48 15.73
C VAL A 131 -0.53 7.06 16.40
N LEU A 132 -0.46 6.00 17.19
CA LEU A 132 -1.55 5.49 18.04
C LEU A 132 -1.31 5.90 19.49
N ILE A 133 -2.22 6.68 20.03
CA ILE A 133 -2.11 7.25 21.38
C ILE A 133 -3.27 6.78 22.23
N HIS A 134 -2.96 6.17 23.38
CA HIS A 134 -3.97 5.88 24.38
C HIS A 134 -4.53 7.20 24.96
N PRO A 135 -5.86 7.38 25.13
CA PRO A 135 -6.50 8.62 25.59
C PRO A 135 -5.86 9.25 26.83
N LYS A 136 -5.47 8.41 27.81
CA LYS A 136 -4.74 8.82 29.03
C LYS A 136 -3.44 9.60 28.75
N PHE A 137 -2.83 9.43 27.59
CA PHE A 137 -1.59 10.08 27.18
C PHE A 137 -1.78 11.26 26.22
N VAL A 138 -3.00 11.53 25.76
CA VAL A 138 -3.26 12.60 24.79
C VAL A 138 -2.83 13.96 25.34
N THR A 139 -3.04 14.22 26.63
CA THR A 139 -2.64 15.48 27.28
C THR A 139 -1.14 15.71 27.33
N PHE A 140 -0.33 14.66 27.16
CA PHE A 140 1.13 14.77 27.17
C PHE A 140 1.69 15.09 25.79
N ILE A 141 0.87 14.99 24.73
CA ILE A 141 1.31 15.16 23.34
C ILE A 141 0.76 16.46 22.80
N ASP A 142 1.66 17.37 22.46
CA ASP A 142 1.35 18.53 21.63
C ASP A 142 1.15 18.12 20.16
N GLU A 143 -0.12 18.03 19.75
CA GLU A 143 -0.52 17.68 18.39
C GLU A 143 -0.03 18.70 17.34
N THR A 144 0.22 19.95 17.74
CA THR A 144 0.67 20.99 16.81
C THR A 144 2.13 20.84 16.41
N LYS A 145 2.92 20.10 17.19
CA LYS A 145 4.33 19.80 16.92
C LYS A 145 4.54 18.55 16.07
N LEU A 146 3.50 17.72 15.92
CA LEU A 146 3.57 16.56 15.03
C LEU A 146 3.59 17.04 13.58
N LEU A 147 4.55 16.51 12.80
CA LEU A 147 4.70 16.89 11.40
C LEU A 147 3.42 16.57 10.62
N ALA A 148 2.94 17.53 9.83
CA ALA A 148 1.75 17.39 8.96
C ALA A 148 1.81 16.19 7.99
N SER A 149 3.00 15.60 7.79
CA SER A 149 3.23 14.40 6.99
C SER A 149 2.89 13.07 7.68
N SER A 150 2.57 13.07 8.97
CA SER A 150 2.32 11.86 9.78
C SER A 150 0.88 11.89 10.32
N PRO A 151 -0.09 11.19 9.68
CA PRO A 151 -1.48 11.23 10.12
C PRO A 151 -1.62 10.63 11.54
N ILE A 152 -2.24 11.39 12.44
CA ILE A 152 -2.47 10.98 13.83
C ILE A 152 -3.79 10.23 13.91
N ILE A 153 -3.78 9.07 14.58
CA ILE A 153 -5.02 8.36 14.96
C ILE A 153 -5.02 8.19 16.47
N LYS A 154 -5.87 8.95 17.16
CA LYS A 154 -6.11 8.78 18.59
C LYS A 154 -6.86 7.46 18.78
N LEU A 155 -6.23 6.48 19.43
CA LEU A 155 -6.79 5.13 19.49
C LEU A 155 -6.39 4.47 20.82
N ALA A 156 -7.37 4.27 21.70
CA ALA A 156 -7.23 3.30 22.80
C ALA A 156 -7.56 1.90 22.29
N ILE A 157 -6.88 0.89 22.84
CA ILE A 157 -7.13 -0.54 22.61
C ILE A 157 -8.61 -0.90 22.61
N ASP A 158 -9.35 -0.33 23.56
CA ASP A 158 -10.76 -0.62 23.81
C ASP A 158 -11.67 -0.11 22.68
N TYR A 159 -11.19 0.83 21.87
CA TYR A 159 -11.93 1.44 20.77
C TYR A 159 -11.45 0.97 19.39
N LEU A 160 -10.55 -0.02 19.30
CA LEU A 160 -10.08 -0.52 18.01
C LEU A 160 -11.23 -0.94 17.06
N PRO A 161 -12.33 -1.58 17.54
CA PRO A 161 -13.52 -1.79 16.71
C PRO A 161 -14.19 -0.49 16.25
N THR A 162 -14.22 0.53 17.11
CA THR A 162 -14.82 1.85 16.82
C THR A 162 -14.07 2.61 15.73
N TYR A 163 -12.74 2.45 15.66
CA TYR A 163 -11.88 3.16 14.72
C TYR A 163 -11.45 2.31 13.51
N GLN A 164 -12.02 1.12 13.34
CA GLN A 164 -11.64 0.18 12.28
C GLN A 164 -11.77 0.78 10.88
N GLU A 165 -12.89 1.43 10.57
CA GLU A 165 -13.11 2.09 9.27
C GLU A 165 -12.09 3.19 9.02
N GLN A 166 -11.80 4.02 10.03
CA GLN A 166 -10.81 5.10 9.92
C GLN A 166 -9.40 4.53 9.67
N LEU A 167 -9.01 3.46 10.38
CA LEU A 167 -7.75 2.76 10.16
C LEU A 167 -7.67 2.20 8.73
N ILE A 168 -8.73 1.55 8.24
CA ILE A 168 -8.79 1.03 6.87
C ILE A 168 -8.58 2.14 5.85
N GLN A 169 -9.25 3.28 6.01
CA GLN A 169 -9.10 4.41 5.09
C GLN A 169 -7.67 4.95 5.11
N LEU A 170 -7.05 5.07 6.28
CA LEU A 170 -5.68 5.55 6.41
C LEU A 170 -4.66 4.59 5.83
N PHE A 171 -4.80 3.28 6.07
CA PHE A 171 -3.94 2.28 5.44
C PHE A 171 -4.08 2.26 3.93
N LYS A 172 -5.31 2.41 3.40
CA LYS A 172 -5.55 2.59 1.95
C LYS A 172 -4.86 3.83 1.41
N GLN A 173 -5.00 4.98 2.09
CA GLN A 173 -4.36 6.22 1.67
C GLN A 173 -2.83 6.11 1.64
N PHE A 174 -2.24 5.50 2.67
CA PHE A 174 -0.80 5.26 2.75
C PHE A 174 -0.32 4.37 1.60
N ASN A 175 -0.96 3.20 1.41
CA ASN A 175 -0.63 2.29 0.33
C ASN A 175 -0.79 2.95 -1.04
N ASN A 176 -1.86 3.72 -1.25
CA ASN A 176 -2.08 4.43 -2.51
C ASN A 176 -0.99 5.46 -2.79
N ARG A 177 -0.58 6.24 -1.78
CA ARG A 177 0.50 7.22 -1.92
C ARG A 177 1.83 6.54 -2.23
N SER A 178 2.15 5.46 -1.50
CA SER A 178 3.36 4.67 -1.72
C SER A 178 3.36 4.01 -3.10
N PHE A 179 2.23 3.48 -3.54
CA PHE A 179 2.08 2.90 -4.87
C PHE A 179 2.31 3.95 -5.97
N LEU A 180 1.68 5.12 -5.87
CA LEU A 180 1.90 6.21 -6.83
C LEU A 180 3.35 6.71 -6.84
N ALA A 181 4.03 6.70 -5.69
CA ALA A 181 5.44 7.06 -5.60
C ALA A 181 6.34 6.05 -6.33
N LEU A 182 5.95 4.77 -6.44
CA LEU A 182 6.68 3.77 -7.22
C LEU A 182 6.46 3.91 -8.73
N LEU A 183 5.40 4.60 -9.17
CA LEU A 183 5.09 4.81 -10.58
C LEU A 183 5.75 6.04 -11.20
N ASN A 184 6.36 6.90 -10.39
CA ASN A 184 7.07 8.13 -10.81
C ASN A 184 8.57 7.92 -10.79
#